data_AF-A0A6G0Q5K9-F1
#
_entry.id   AF-A0A6G0Q5K9-F1
#
_cell.length_a   1.000
_cell.length_b   1.000
_cell.length_c   1.000
_cell.angle_alpha   90.00
_cell.angle_beta   90.00
_cell.angle_gamma   90.00
#
_symmetry.space_group_name_H-M   'P 1'
#
loop_
_entity.id
_entity.type
_entity.pdbx_description
1 polymer ?
#
loop_
_entity_poly.entity_id
_entity_poly.type
_entity_poly.pdbx_seq_one_letter_code
_entity_poly.pdbx_strand_id
1 'polypeptide(L)'
;MFQPLRGQAQAQGSFSDSTDAICIGSGRFLRCVLVPTLRAAGSSVVVAQTRGTSFASACAQAEGRYEVDTVQKDGGVKTEVVQVDAVGSLGDAGGRKAFMQLPAQLPKLKFIGFGVTESGIVKGGPAIVDLTELLFRSFEARPDGVISVVNTDNLPRNGDAIKKLVLETQWGGQPADLAPFHAYVETNVHFHNTMVDRLTSHRAGDALVPLTEPWPSKTLVIEDLHGVLDAKVLGALPGVHIRTTAGQLEQDHLLKLSIANAVHTAMVYLLALTRVKTTSEVLKYPEIRQFLDLLYAKDIAPSLIARGVNKEEAQRTYDEWMARVEHKHFGLDNFWVGQNAMLKFGVRLFSSVEANVTSDDTYRPSVFMAFATAVILRFLTPTQVDSRKEDGSGLNVFVGAMDSIQDRTPIYSTTEKTWVYANGLSTNLSTGKYEFLDGEHGKTAKLLWQTCQNVFGASKSSSSDFPKSSRAESSSEVSSGVGVAVASVLSSVKGFDLTNDAFASFAADVAALYQRLVS
;
A
#
# COMPACT_ATOMS: atom_id res chain seq x y z
N MET A 1 -24.83 -16.47 4.65
CA MET A 1 -25.59 -16.23 5.90
C MET A 1 -24.61 -16.44 7.04
N PHE A 2 -24.54 -15.52 8.02
CA PHE A 2 -23.62 -15.63 9.16
C PHE A 2 -24.16 -16.65 10.17
N GLN A 3 -23.87 -17.92 9.94
CA GLN A 3 -24.24 -19.04 10.79
C GLN A 3 -23.03 -19.97 10.97
N PRO A 4 -22.92 -20.69 12.09
CA PRO A 4 -21.83 -21.64 12.28
C PRO A 4 -21.78 -22.66 11.14
N LEU A 5 -20.59 -22.85 10.56
CA LEU A 5 -20.41 -23.66 9.35
C LEU A 5 -19.95 -25.09 9.64
N ARG A 6 -19.52 -25.42 10.86
CA ARG A 6 -19.03 -26.76 11.24
C ARG A 6 -19.28 -27.16 12.70
N GLY A 7 -19.18 -28.47 12.93
CA GLY A 7 -19.08 -29.09 14.27
C GLY A 7 -20.39 -29.10 15.07
N GLN A 8 -20.28 -29.28 16.39
CA GLN A 8 -21.44 -29.22 17.29
C GLN A 8 -22.16 -27.86 17.22
N ALA A 9 -21.41 -26.79 16.96
CA ALA A 9 -21.93 -25.44 16.75
C ALA A 9 -22.92 -25.38 15.57
N GLN A 10 -22.59 -26.01 14.44
CA GLN A 10 -23.48 -26.11 13.28
C GLN A 10 -24.74 -26.95 13.58
N ALA A 11 -24.60 -28.05 14.33
CA ALA A 11 -25.72 -28.91 14.70
C ALA A 11 -26.69 -28.23 15.69
N GLN A 12 -26.17 -27.38 16.57
CA GLN A 12 -26.95 -26.65 17.59
C GLN A 12 -27.43 -25.27 17.10
N GLY A 13 -26.90 -24.78 15.98
CA GLY A 13 -27.18 -23.43 15.47
C GLY A 13 -26.60 -22.31 16.33
N SER A 14 -25.62 -22.60 17.19
CA SER A 14 -25.01 -21.67 18.13
C SER A 14 -23.50 -21.63 17.96
N PHE A 15 -22.89 -20.45 18.05
CA PHE A 15 -21.44 -20.29 17.97
C PHE A 15 -20.71 -20.95 19.15
N SER A 16 -19.47 -21.37 18.92
CA SER A 16 -18.63 -21.91 19.98
C SER A 16 -18.22 -20.83 20.98
N ASP A 17 -17.87 -21.25 22.20
CA ASP A 17 -17.27 -20.36 23.21
C ASP A 17 -15.94 -19.74 22.76
N SER A 18 -15.25 -20.36 21.80
CA SER A 18 -14.01 -19.82 21.23
C SER A 18 -14.27 -18.77 20.16
N THR A 19 -15.51 -18.58 19.72
CA THR A 19 -15.86 -17.62 18.66
C THR A 19 -15.96 -16.23 19.26
N ASP A 20 -14.80 -15.59 19.37
CA ASP A 20 -14.60 -14.30 20.03
C ASP A 20 -14.04 -13.23 19.07
N ALA A 21 -14.01 -13.50 17.77
CA ALA A 21 -13.48 -12.58 16.78
C ALA A 21 -14.43 -12.40 15.57
N ILE A 22 -14.71 -11.15 15.22
CA ILE A 22 -15.37 -10.76 13.96
C ILE A 22 -14.36 -9.99 13.11
N CYS A 23 -14.30 -10.25 11.81
CA CYS A 23 -13.45 -9.52 10.88
C CYS A 23 -14.28 -8.86 9.78
N ILE A 24 -14.21 -7.53 9.68
CA ILE A 24 -14.82 -6.74 8.59
C ILE A 24 -13.77 -6.56 7.49
N GLY A 25 -14.05 -7.14 6.32
CA GLY A 25 -13.11 -7.22 5.21
C GLY A 25 -12.78 -8.67 4.87
N SER A 26 -12.52 -8.92 3.59
CA SER A 26 -12.06 -10.23 3.07
C SER A 26 -10.87 -10.08 2.13
N GLY A 27 -10.15 -8.96 2.25
CA GLY A 27 -8.94 -8.68 1.49
C GLY A 27 -7.85 -9.71 1.77
N ARG A 28 -6.91 -9.82 0.83
CA ARG A 28 -5.81 -10.79 0.88
C ARG A 28 -5.02 -10.70 2.18
N PHE A 29 -4.63 -9.49 2.58
CA PHE A 29 -3.84 -9.25 3.79
C PHE A 29 -4.55 -9.73 5.07
N LEU A 30 -5.82 -9.35 5.25
CA LEU A 30 -6.62 -9.80 6.40
C LEU A 30 -6.69 -11.33 6.44
N ARG A 31 -6.87 -11.98 5.28
CA ARG A 31 -6.98 -13.45 5.17
C ARG A 31 -5.66 -14.19 5.30
N CYS A 32 -4.53 -13.60 4.97
CA CYS A 32 -3.22 -14.25 5.11
C CYS A 32 -2.42 -13.78 6.32
N VAL A 33 -2.91 -12.80 7.10
CA VAL A 33 -2.23 -12.29 8.30
C VAL A 33 -3.16 -12.32 9.49
N LEU A 34 -4.12 -11.40 9.60
CA LEU A 34 -4.88 -11.22 10.84
C LEU A 34 -5.75 -12.43 11.20
N VAL A 35 -6.48 -13.01 10.24
CA VAL A 35 -7.31 -14.18 10.51
C VAL A 35 -6.44 -15.38 10.96
N PRO A 36 -5.36 -15.76 10.26
CA PRO A 36 -4.41 -16.75 10.77
C PRO A 36 -3.82 -16.42 12.14
N THR A 37 -3.44 -15.16 12.40
CA THR A 37 -2.92 -14.73 13.71
C THR A 37 -3.94 -14.97 14.82
N LEU A 38 -5.19 -14.55 14.64
CA LEU A 38 -6.25 -14.76 15.64
C LEU A 38 -6.53 -16.25 15.86
N ARG A 39 -6.58 -17.05 14.77
CA ARG A 39 -6.73 -18.51 14.85
C ARG A 39 -5.60 -19.15 15.65
N ALA A 40 -4.35 -18.75 15.38
CA ALA A 40 -3.18 -19.26 16.09
C ALA A 40 -3.14 -18.82 17.56
N ALA A 41 -3.76 -17.69 17.89
CA ALA A 41 -3.96 -17.23 19.27
C ALA A 41 -5.11 -17.93 20.01
N GLY A 42 -5.85 -18.83 19.34
CA GLY A 42 -6.94 -19.62 19.94
C GLY A 42 -8.36 -19.10 19.65
N SER A 43 -8.49 -18.00 18.93
CA SER A 43 -9.81 -17.45 18.54
C SER A 43 -10.45 -18.23 17.39
N SER A 44 -11.77 -18.36 17.42
CA SER A 44 -12.59 -18.70 16.25
C SER A 44 -13.16 -17.43 15.63
N VAL A 45 -13.08 -17.36 14.30
CA VAL A 45 -13.24 -16.09 13.57
C VAL A 45 -14.46 -16.16 12.66
N VAL A 46 -15.26 -15.08 12.66
CA VAL A 46 -16.31 -14.81 11.68
C VAL A 46 -15.80 -13.77 10.68
N VAL A 47 -15.94 -14.00 9.37
CA VAL A 47 -15.46 -13.06 8.34
C VAL A 47 -16.61 -12.47 7.53
N ALA A 48 -16.63 -11.14 7.41
CA ALA A 48 -17.61 -10.40 6.63
C ALA A 48 -16.97 -9.75 5.39
N GLN A 49 -17.39 -10.20 4.20
CA GLN A 49 -17.02 -9.56 2.95
C GLN A 49 -17.78 -8.24 2.79
N THR A 50 -17.07 -7.11 2.67
CA THR A 50 -17.70 -5.78 2.63
C THR A 50 -18.47 -5.49 1.33
N ARG A 51 -18.04 -6.06 0.20
CA ARG A 51 -18.64 -5.82 -1.13
C ARG A 51 -18.66 -7.10 -1.95
N GLY A 52 -19.75 -7.33 -2.69
CA GLY A 52 -19.96 -8.54 -3.49
C GLY A 52 -20.05 -9.80 -2.62
N THR A 53 -20.06 -10.98 -3.23
CA THR A 53 -20.30 -12.25 -2.52
C THR A 53 -19.27 -13.34 -2.82
N SER A 54 -18.34 -13.11 -3.76
CA SER A 54 -17.46 -14.15 -4.30
C SER A 54 -16.70 -14.96 -3.25
N PHE A 55 -15.98 -14.28 -2.33
CA PHE A 55 -15.25 -14.95 -1.26
C PHE A 55 -16.20 -15.63 -0.27
N ALA A 56 -17.25 -14.93 0.18
CA ALA A 56 -18.19 -15.48 1.14
C ALA A 56 -18.89 -16.74 0.61
N SER A 57 -19.31 -16.74 -0.66
CA SER A 57 -19.91 -17.89 -1.32
C SER A 57 -18.95 -19.06 -1.45
N ALA A 58 -17.73 -18.82 -1.94
CA ALA A 58 -16.72 -19.88 -2.10
C ALA A 58 -16.31 -20.49 -0.74
N CYS A 59 -16.07 -19.65 0.26
CA CYS A 59 -15.70 -20.08 1.60
C CYS A 59 -16.84 -20.86 2.28
N ALA A 60 -18.10 -20.41 2.14
CA ALA A 60 -19.26 -21.14 2.67
C ALA A 60 -19.43 -22.51 1.99
N GLN A 61 -19.25 -22.60 0.66
CA GLN A 61 -19.26 -23.87 -0.08
C GLN A 61 -18.15 -24.81 0.37
N ALA A 62 -17.00 -24.28 0.78
CA ALA A 62 -15.89 -25.03 1.35
C ALA A 62 -16.03 -25.30 2.87
N GLU A 63 -17.22 -25.06 3.45
CA GLU A 63 -17.53 -25.22 4.87
C GLU A 63 -16.63 -24.37 5.78
N GLY A 64 -16.45 -23.09 5.41
CA GLY A 64 -15.64 -22.13 6.16
C GLY A 64 -14.14 -22.26 5.93
N ARG A 65 -13.70 -23.00 4.90
CA ARG A 65 -12.27 -23.12 4.56
C ARG A 65 -11.89 -22.19 3.41
N TYR A 66 -10.68 -21.66 3.49
CA TYR A 66 -10.00 -21.07 2.33
C TYR A 66 -8.49 -21.34 2.41
N GLU A 67 -7.84 -21.26 1.28
CA GLU A 67 -6.41 -21.52 1.16
C GLU A 67 -5.59 -20.23 1.20
N VAL A 68 -4.37 -20.32 1.71
CA VAL A 68 -3.32 -19.31 1.65
C VAL A 68 -2.05 -19.99 1.17
N ASP A 69 -1.51 -19.52 0.05
CA ASP A 69 -0.26 -20.03 -0.49
C ASP A 69 0.92 -19.18 0.00
N THR A 70 2.00 -19.86 0.39
CA THR A 70 3.28 -19.24 0.72
C THR A 70 4.35 -19.80 -0.19
N VAL A 71 4.94 -18.95 -1.04
CA VAL A 71 6.07 -19.34 -1.89
C VAL A 71 7.34 -19.31 -1.03
N GLN A 72 8.01 -20.45 -0.93
CA GLN A 72 9.26 -20.61 -0.21
C GLN A 72 10.44 -20.10 -1.06
N LYS A 73 11.59 -19.88 -0.41
CA LYS A 73 12.80 -19.37 -1.06
C LYS A 73 13.32 -20.28 -2.19
N ASP A 74 13.06 -21.57 -2.13
CA ASP A 74 13.40 -22.58 -3.15
C ASP A 74 12.37 -22.67 -4.28
N GLY A 75 11.28 -21.90 -4.20
CA GLY A 75 10.18 -21.89 -5.16
C GLY A 75 9.06 -22.88 -4.86
N GLY A 76 9.21 -23.74 -3.84
CA GLY A 76 8.14 -24.60 -3.36
C GLY A 76 6.96 -23.79 -2.84
N VAL A 77 5.73 -24.21 -3.12
CA VAL A 77 4.53 -23.55 -2.59
C VAL A 77 3.97 -24.38 -1.44
N LYS A 78 3.89 -23.76 -0.26
CA LYS A 78 3.19 -24.32 0.90
C LYS A 78 1.79 -23.73 0.97
N THR A 79 0.77 -24.57 0.84
CA THR A 79 -0.62 -24.16 1.02
C THR A 79 -1.06 -24.43 2.46
N GLU A 80 -1.52 -23.39 3.14
CA GLU A 80 -2.19 -23.45 4.42
C GLU A 80 -3.71 -23.38 4.19
N VAL A 81 -4.46 -24.27 4.85
CA VAL A 81 -5.92 -24.22 4.85
C VAL A 81 -6.37 -23.54 6.13
N VAL A 82 -6.94 -22.34 6.00
CA VAL A 82 -7.46 -21.56 7.12
C VAL A 82 -8.96 -21.85 7.28
N GLN A 83 -9.37 -22.13 8.52
CA GLN A 83 -10.76 -22.38 8.88
C GLN A 83 -11.35 -21.17 9.61
N VAL A 84 -12.53 -20.72 9.17
CA VAL A 84 -13.39 -19.75 9.86
C VAL A 84 -14.66 -20.43 10.35
N ASP A 85 -15.29 -19.85 11.37
CA ASP A 85 -16.48 -20.43 12.00
C ASP A 85 -17.75 -20.02 11.25
N ALA A 86 -17.78 -18.79 10.72
CA ALA A 86 -18.82 -18.33 9.82
C ALA A 86 -18.28 -17.33 8.80
N VAL A 87 -18.99 -17.20 7.68
CA VAL A 87 -18.69 -16.21 6.64
C VAL A 87 -19.98 -15.65 6.06
N GLY A 88 -19.95 -14.39 5.65
CA GLY A 88 -21.08 -13.75 4.98
C GLY A 88 -20.66 -12.49 4.24
N SER A 89 -21.62 -11.84 3.60
CA SER A 89 -21.41 -10.58 2.90
C SER A 89 -22.25 -9.47 3.54
N LEU A 90 -21.69 -8.28 3.56
CA LEU A 90 -22.37 -7.02 3.88
C LEU A 90 -22.88 -6.32 2.61
N GLY A 91 -22.48 -6.83 1.43
CA GLY A 91 -22.96 -6.35 0.14
C GLY A 91 -24.41 -6.75 -0.18
N ASP A 92 -25.01 -7.62 0.63
CA ASP A 92 -26.42 -7.99 0.56
C ASP A 92 -27.16 -7.61 1.85
N ALA A 93 -28.39 -7.09 1.72
CA ALA A 93 -29.15 -6.56 2.85
C ALA A 93 -29.48 -7.62 3.92
N GLY A 94 -29.74 -8.86 3.50
CA GLY A 94 -30.02 -9.97 4.41
C GLY A 94 -28.78 -10.37 5.21
N GLY A 95 -27.63 -10.46 4.56
CA GLY A 95 -26.32 -10.72 5.13
C GLY A 95 -25.92 -9.63 6.12
N ARG A 96 -26.03 -8.35 5.74
CA ARG A 96 -25.81 -7.23 6.65
C ARG A 96 -26.73 -7.29 7.88
N LYS A 97 -28.02 -7.58 7.70
CA LYS A 97 -28.96 -7.74 8.83
C LYS A 97 -28.53 -8.85 9.78
N ALA A 98 -28.12 -10.01 9.25
CA ALA A 98 -27.61 -11.12 10.07
C ALA A 98 -26.29 -10.77 10.77
N PHE A 99 -25.41 -10.03 10.11
CA PHE A 99 -24.15 -9.55 10.69
C PHE A 99 -24.37 -8.72 11.95
N MET A 100 -25.34 -7.79 11.92
CA MET A 100 -25.65 -6.93 13.06
C MET A 100 -26.28 -7.67 14.25
N GLN A 101 -26.66 -8.94 14.09
CA GLN A 101 -27.14 -9.78 15.19
C GLN A 101 -26.01 -10.55 15.89
N LEU A 102 -24.82 -10.61 15.31
CA LEU A 102 -23.70 -11.39 15.84
C LEU A 102 -23.30 -11.01 17.27
N PRO A 103 -23.23 -9.73 17.69
CA PRO A 103 -22.77 -9.41 19.04
C PRO A 103 -23.63 -10.05 20.15
N ALA A 104 -24.95 -10.18 19.94
CA ALA A 104 -25.84 -10.87 20.88
C ALA A 104 -25.63 -12.40 20.91
N GLN A 105 -25.06 -12.97 19.85
CA GLN A 105 -24.78 -14.39 19.71
C GLN A 105 -23.36 -14.77 20.16
N LEU A 106 -22.48 -13.78 20.36
CA LEU A 106 -21.07 -13.95 20.70
C LEU A 106 -20.78 -13.34 22.07
N PRO A 107 -21.20 -13.98 23.18
CA PRO A 107 -21.06 -13.42 24.53
C PRO A 107 -19.60 -13.26 24.97
N LYS A 108 -18.64 -13.85 24.24
CA LYS A 108 -17.19 -13.71 24.49
C LYS A 108 -16.45 -12.90 23.43
N LEU A 109 -17.16 -12.22 22.50
CA LEU A 109 -16.56 -11.29 21.53
C LEU A 109 -15.50 -10.39 22.20
N LYS A 110 -14.28 -10.47 21.68
CA LYS A 110 -13.08 -9.78 22.15
C LYS A 110 -12.41 -9.00 21.04
N PHE A 111 -12.44 -9.50 19.81
CA PHE A 111 -11.73 -8.90 18.68
C PHE A 111 -12.68 -8.45 17.57
N ILE A 112 -12.43 -7.26 17.05
CA ILE A 112 -12.93 -6.82 15.76
C ILE A 112 -11.74 -6.54 14.85
N GLY A 113 -11.49 -7.43 13.89
CA GLY A 113 -10.53 -7.18 12.82
C GLY A 113 -11.11 -6.27 11.75
N PHE A 114 -10.33 -5.33 11.25
CA PHE A 114 -10.77 -4.38 10.22
C PHE A 114 -9.73 -4.30 9.09
N GLY A 115 -10.15 -4.47 7.85
CA GLY A 115 -9.28 -4.39 6.68
C GLY A 115 -10.05 -4.15 5.39
N VAL A 116 -10.17 -2.88 5.01
CA VAL A 116 -11.10 -2.42 3.95
C VAL A 116 -10.42 -1.57 2.88
N THR A 117 -9.09 -1.52 2.88
CA THR A 117 -8.22 -0.61 2.13
C THR A 117 -8.35 0.84 2.57
N GLU A 118 -7.36 1.66 2.26
CA GLU A 118 -7.35 3.10 2.53
C GLU A 118 -8.58 3.80 1.92
N SER A 119 -9.03 3.34 0.75
CA SER A 119 -10.25 3.84 0.08
C SER A 119 -11.55 3.54 0.82
N GLY A 120 -11.55 2.55 1.73
CA GLY A 120 -12.70 2.20 2.56
C GLY A 120 -12.76 2.99 3.88
N ILE A 121 -11.67 3.64 4.28
CA ILE A 121 -11.59 4.46 5.51
C ILE A 121 -12.01 5.88 5.17
N VAL A 122 -13.31 6.08 4.99
CA VAL A 122 -13.90 7.37 4.61
C VAL A 122 -15.09 7.70 5.49
N LYS A 123 -15.28 8.98 5.81
CA LYS A 123 -16.39 9.46 6.64
C LYS A 123 -17.73 9.12 5.99
N GLY A 124 -18.61 8.47 6.76
CA GLY A 124 -19.91 7.99 6.26
C GLY A 124 -19.82 6.86 5.23
N GLY A 125 -18.62 6.30 4.98
CA GLY A 125 -18.44 5.16 4.11
C GLY A 125 -19.11 3.90 4.68
N PRO A 126 -19.60 2.97 3.84
CA PRO A 126 -20.33 1.78 4.30
C PRO A 126 -19.56 0.96 5.35
N ALA A 127 -18.25 0.78 5.18
CA ALA A 127 -17.44 0.02 6.12
C ALA A 127 -17.34 0.67 7.52
N ILE A 128 -17.27 2.00 7.59
CA ILE A 128 -17.25 2.74 8.86
C ILE A 128 -18.64 2.69 9.50
N VAL A 129 -19.71 2.88 8.71
CA VAL A 129 -21.09 2.75 9.19
C VAL A 129 -21.33 1.36 9.78
N ASP A 130 -20.87 0.30 9.09
CA ASP A 130 -21.01 -1.07 9.56
C ASP A 130 -20.20 -1.34 10.83
N LEU A 131 -18.99 -0.79 10.95
CA LEU A 131 -18.19 -0.88 12.17
C LEU A 131 -18.87 -0.15 13.35
N THR A 132 -19.35 1.08 13.13
CA THR A 132 -20.05 1.86 14.16
C THR A 132 -21.30 1.14 14.65
N GLU A 133 -22.15 0.66 13.72
CA GLU A 133 -23.37 -0.06 14.09
C GLU A 133 -23.04 -1.38 14.81
N LEU A 134 -22.02 -2.13 14.37
CA LEU A 134 -21.60 -3.36 15.05
C LEU A 134 -21.12 -3.09 16.49
N LEU A 135 -20.34 -2.02 16.71
CA LEU A 135 -19.91 -1.61 18.04
C LEU A 135 -21.10 -1.21 18.91
N PHE A 136 -22.07 -0.49 18.35
CA PHE A 136 -23.31 -0.16 19.06
C PHE A 136 -24.09 -1.42 19.47
N ARG A 137 -24.22 -2.40 18.58
CA ARG A 137 -24.85 -3.69 18.89
C ARG A 137 -24.06 -4.47 19.95
N SER A 138 -22.75 -4.32 19.98
CA SER A 138 -21.89 -4.93 21.00
C SER A 138 -22.08 -4.28 22.36
N PHE A 139 -22.20 -2.95 22.40
CA PHE A 139 -22.58 -2.20 23.59
C PHE A 139 -23.95 -2.62 24.14
N GLU A 140 -24.97 -2.74 23.29
CA GLU A 140 -26.31 -3.20 23.71
C GLU A 140 -26.27 -4.61 24.30
N ALA A 141 -25.50 -5.51 23.70
CA ALA A 141 -25.39 -6.89 24.17
C ALA A 141 -24.55 -7.01 25.46
N ARG A 142 -23.49 -6.20 25.58
CA ARG A 142 -22.47 -6.28 26.63
C ARG A 142 -21.92 -4.88 26.94
N PRO A 143 -22.63 -4.08 27.75
CA PRO A 143 -22.23 -2.69 28.03
C PRO A 143 -20.88 -2.57 28.76
N ASP A 144 -20.46 -3.62 29.48
CA ASP A 144 -19.15 -3.68 30.15
C ASP A 144 -18.09 -4.47 29.34
N GLY A 145 -18.44 -4.95 28.14
CA GLY A 145 -17.58 -5.80 27.34
C GLY A 145 -16.39 -5.05 26.74
N VAL A 146 -15.17 -5.51 26.99
CA VAL A 146 -13.95 -4.96 26.38
C VAL A 146 -13.78 -5.51 24.96
N ILE A 147 -13.51 -4.62 24.00
CA ILE A 147 -13.29 -4.97 22.58
C ILE A 147 -11.97 -4.37 22.10
N SER A 148 -11.14 -5.20 21.49
CA SER A 148 -9.94 -4.80 20.75
C SER A 148 -10.25 -4.72 19.27
N VAL A 149 -10.20 -3.52 18.70
CA VAL A 149 -10.32 -3.28 17.26
C VAL A 149 -8.92 -3.25 16.65
N VAL A 150 -8.62 -4.19 15.75
CA VAL A 150 -7.31 -4.33 15.10
C VAL A 150 -7.44 -4.02 13.62
N ASN A 151 -6.92 -2.85 13.21
CA ASN A 151 -6.90 -2.43 11.82
C ASN A 151 -5.67 -3.01 11.08
N THR A 152 -5.84 -3.42 9.83
CA THR A 152 -4.77 -3.96 8.97
C THR A 152 -4.54 -3.16 7.69
N ASP A 153 -5.21 -2.02 7.56
CA ASP A 153 -4.97 -1.09 6.46
C ASP A 153 -3.67 -0.30 6.68
N ASN A 154 -2.93 -0.10 5.61
CA ASN A 154 -1.58 0.49 5.62
C ASN A 154 -1.62 2.03 5.70
N LEU A 155 -2.30 2.54 6.73
CA LEU A 155 -2.43 3.96 7.06
C LEU A 155 -1.70 4.27 8.38
N PRO A 156 -0.99 5.40 8.51
CA PRO A 156 -0.48 5.84 9.81
C PRO A 156 -1.63 6.08 10.80
N ARG A 157 -1.41 5.73 12.07
CA ARG A 157 -2.41 5.91 13.15
C ARG A 157 -3.80 5.38 12.77
N ASN A 158 -3.82 4.20 12.14
CA ASN A 158 -5.02 3.61 11.56
C ASN A 158 -6.11 3.26 12.58
N GLY A 159 -5.76 3.00 13.84
CA GLY A 159 -6.69 2.82 14.96
C GLY A 159 -7.35 4.14 15.35
N ASP A 160 -6.55 5.19 15.56
CA ASP A 160 -7.05 6.52 15.88
C ASP A 160 -7.96 7.07 14.77
N ALA A 161 -7.56 6.85 13.52
CA ALA A 161 -8.32 7.29 12.36
C ALA A 161 -9.73 6.67 12.33
N ILE A 162 -9.84 5.35 12.53
CA ILE A 162 -11.16 4.70 12.55
C ILE A 162 -11.95 5.04 13.82
N LYS A 163 -11.31 5.21 14.99
CA LYS A 163 -12.00 5.66 16.22
C LYS A 163 -12.68 7.01 16.01
N LYS A 164 -11.94 7.97 15.46
CA LYS A 164 -12.47 9.29 15.11
C LYS A 164 -13.68 9.18 14.18
N LEU A 165 -13.54 8.39 13.11
CA LEU A 165 -14.63 8.21 12.15
C LEU A 165 -15.85 7.54 12.79
N VAL A 166 -15.65 6.56 13.67
CA VAL A 166 -16.75 5.88 14.39
C VAL A 166 -17.56 6.87 15.22
N LEU A 167 -16.89 7.72 16.00
CA LEU A 167 -17.53 8.73 16.87
C LEU A 167 -18.23 9.86 16.09
N GLU A 168 -17.82 10.11 14.85
CA GLU A 168 -18.43 11.11 13.97
C GLU A 168 -19.53 10.53 13.05
N THR A 169 -19.69 9.21 13.01
CA THR A 169 -20.55 8.54 12.03
C THR A 169 -21.98 8.45 12.53
N GLN A 170 -22.92 8.70 11.60
CA GLN A 170 -24.34 8.46 11.80
C GLN A 170 -24.76 7.19 11.06
N TRP A 171 -25.72 6.46 11.60
CA TRP A 171 -26.30 5.29 10.94
C TRP A 171 -27.83 5.24 11.11
N GLY A 172 -28.47 4.43 10.27
CA GLY A 172 -29.93 4.26 10.30
C GLY A 172 -30.40 3.58 11.59
N GLY A 173 -31.35 4.20 12.29
CA GLY A 173 -31.93 3.64 13.52
C GLY A 173 -31.08 3.84 14.78
N GLN A 174 -30.08 4.73 14.74
CA GLN A 174 -29.33 5.13 15.94
C GLN A 174 -30.26 5.79 16.99
N PRO A 175 -30.00 5.62 18.30
CA PRO A 175 -30.79 6.27 19.34
C PRO A 175 -30.58 7.79 19.33
N ALA A 176 -31.53 8.52 19.94
CA ALA A 176 -31.44 9.98 20.05
C ALA A 176 -30.31 10.42 20.99
N ASP A 177 -30.06 9.66 22.06
CA ASP A 177 -28.94 9.88 22.97
C ASP A 177 -27.82 8.84 22.72
N LEU A 178 -26.68 9.34 22.26
CA LEU A 178 -25.48 8.54 21.99
C LEU A 178 -24.43 8.64 23.10
N ALA A 179 -24.66 9.44 24.15
CA ALA A 179 -23.67 9.65 25.20
C ALA A 179 -23.23 8.36 25.89
N PRO A 180 -24.13 7.39 26.23
CA PRO A 180 -23.71 6.11 26.80
C PRO A 180 -22.85 5.28 25.85
N PHE A 181 -23.18 5.25 24.56
CA PHE A 181 -22.40 4.54 23.56
C PHE A 181 -21.03 5.19 23.35
N HIS A 182 -20.95 6.51 23.28
CA HIS A 182 -19.67 7.21 23.17
C HIS A 182 -18.79 6.97 24.39
N ALA A 183 -19.37 6.97 25.61
CA ALA A 183 -18.64 6.62 26.81
C ALA A 183 -18.06 5.20 26.71
N TYR A 184 -18.86 4.22 26.29
CA TYR A 184 -18.41 2.85 26.04
C TYR A 184 -17.27 2.76 25.02
N VAL A 185 -17.37 3.47 23.89
CA VAL A 185 -16.31 3.51 22.87
C VAL A 185 -15.02 4.12 23.41
N GLU A 186 -15.12 5.12 24.29
CA GLU A 186 -13.96 5.75 24.92
C GLU A 186 -13.28 4.87 25.98
N THR A 187 -14.04 4.08 26.75
CA THR A 187 -13.52 3.34 27.91
C THR A 187 -13.28 1.86 27.69
N ASN A 188 -14.08 1.21 26.84
CA ASN A 188 -14.09 -0.26 26.70
C ASN A 188 -13.65 -0.72 25.30
N VAL A 189 -13.62 0.16 24.31
CA VAL A 189 -13.18 -0.17 22.95
C VAL A 189 -11.78 0.37 22.69
N HIS A 190 -10.83 -0.54 22.50
CA HIS A 190 -9.43 -0.24 22.25
C HIS A 190 -9.15 -0.34 20.76
N PHE A 191 -9.01 0.82 20.10
CA PHE A 191 -8.62 0.90 18.70
C PHE A 191 -7.11 0.89 18.60
N HIS A 192 -6.55 -0.29 18.32
CA HIS A 192 -5.11 -0.45 18.26
C HIS A 192 -4.56 0.12 16.96
N ASN A 193 -3.56 1.00 17.07
CA ASN A 193 -2.75 1.38 15.94
C ASN A 193 -1.83 0.22 15.57
N THR A 194 -1.62 0.00 14.27
CA THR A 194 -0.79 -1.11 13.80
C THR A 194 0.20 -0.69 12.72
N MET A 195 1.26 -1.49 12.59
CA MET A 195 2.12 -1.54 11.42
C MET A 195 2.02 -2.95 10.85
N VAL A 196 1.76 -3.04 9.55
CA VAL A 196 1.56 -4.31 8.85
C VAL A 196 2.55 -4.48 7.72
N ASP A 197 3.14 -5.66 7.54
CA ASP A 197 4.07 -5.91 6.45
C ASP A 197 4.11 -7.38 6.03
N ARG A 198 3.64 -7.64 4.81
CA ARG A 198 3.77 -8.91 4.12
C ARG A 198 3.46 -8.67 2.66
N LEU A 199 4.34 -9.07 1.76
CA LEU A 199 4.08 -8.99 0.34
C LEU A 199 3.01 -10.02 -0.02
N THR A 200 1.96 -9.55 -0.68
CA THR A 200 0.81 -10.38 -1.05
C THR A 200 0.47 -10.20 -2.54
N SER A 201 0.23 -11.33 -3.20
CA SER A 201 -0.34 -11.51 -4.53
C SER A 201 -1.52 -12.50 -4.43
N HIS A 202 -1.88 -13.18 -5.51
CA HIS A 202 -2.87 -14.25 -5.52
C HIS A 202 -2.39 -15.41 -6.41
N ARG A 203 -2.97 -16.59 -6.21
CA ARG A 203 -2.68 -17.77 -7.02
C ARG A 203 -3.01 -17.48 -8.49
N ALA A 204 -2.13 -17.91 -9.39
CA ALA A 204 -2.38 -17.77 -10.82
C ALA A 204 -3.69 -18.49 -11.20
N GLY A 205 -4.60 -17.78 -11.86
CA GLY A 205 -5.92 -18.29 -12.24
C GLY A 205 -6.96 -18.31 -11.12
N ASP A 206 -6.60 -17.98 -9.87
CA ASP A 206 -7.53 -17.95 -8.73
C ASP A 206 -7.23 -16.78 -7.78
N ALA A 207 -7.95 -15.67 -7.98
CA ALA A 207 -7.82 -14.47 -7.15
C ALA A 207 -8.33 -14.66 -5.71
N LEU A 208 -9.06 -15.74 -5.42
CA LEU A 208 -9.57 -16.01 -4.08
C LEU A 208 -8.51 -16.60 -3.16
N VAL A 209 -7.44 -17.21 -3.68
CA VAL A 209 -6.35 -17.74 -2.86
C VAL A 209 -5.23 -16.70 -2.76
N PRO A 210 -4.99 -16.09 -1.58
CA PRO A 210 -3.85 -15.21 -1.38
C PRO A 210 -2.56 -16.00 -1.59
N LEU A 211 -1.62 -15.40 -2.32
CA LEU A 211 -0.27 -15.92 -2.51
C LEU A 211 0.69 -14.95 -1.83
N THR A 212 1.62 -15.45 -1.03
CA THR A 212 2.45 -14.62 -0.15
C THR A 212 3.90 -15.06 -0.12
N GLU A 213 4.77 -14.16 0.31
CA GLU A 213 6.10 -14.52 0.80
C GLU A 213 6.01 -15.19 2.20
N PRO A 214 7.08 -15.86 2.67
CA PRO A 214 7.18 -16.30 4.06
C PRO A 214 7.02 -15.14 5.04
N TRP A 215 6.56 -15.41 6.26
CA TRP A 215 6.34 -14.39 7.29
C TRP A 215 7.60 -13.54 7.54
N PRO A 216 7.55 -12.21 7.31
CA PRO A 216 8.62 -11.29 7.73
C PRO A 216 8.81 -11.25 9.24
N SER A 217 9.97 -10.78 9.70
CA SER A 217 10.30 -10.69 11.13
C SER A 217 9.34 -9.77 11.90
N LYS A 218 8.81 -8.74 11.25
CA LYS A 218 7.75 -7.84 11.73
C LYS A 218 6.61 -7.82 10.72
N THR A 219 5.68 -8.76 10.84
CA THR A 219 4.51 -8.87 9.97
C THR A 219 3.32 -8.07 10.47
N LEU A 220 3.04 -8.15 11.77
CA LEU A 220 1.96 -7.43 12.43
C LEU A 220 2.48 -6.88 13.76
N VAL A 221 2.64 -5.57 13.83
CA VAL A 221 2.95 -4.87 15.06
C VAL A 221 1.70 -4.17 15.54
N ILE A 222 1.33 -4.40 16.80
CA ILE A 222 0.13 -3.84 17.43
C ILE A 222 0.55 -2.99 18.62
N GLU A 223 0.13 -1.75 18.66
CA GLU A 223 0.28 -0.90 19.84
C GLU A 223 -0.86 -1.18 20.84
N ASP A 224 -0.49 -1.56 22.04
CA ASP A 224 -1.39 -1.84 23.16
C ASP A 224 -0.90 -1.15 24.43
N LEU A 225 -1.10 0.18 24.48
CA LEU A 225 -0.71 1.01 25.62
C LEU A 225 -1.55 0.73 26.87
N HIS A 226 -2.68 0.04 26.73
CA HIS A 226 -3.59 -0.27 27.83
C HIS A 226 -3.41 -1.69 28.38
N GLY A 227 -2.59 -2.52 27.73
CA GLY A 227 -2.31 -3.89 28.17
C GLY A 227 -3.55 -4.80 28.15
N VAL A 228 -4.49 -4.56 27.24
CA VAL A 228 -5.74 -5.35 27.13
C VAL A 228 -5.57 -6.62 26.29
N LEU A 229 -4.49 -6.70 25.51
CA LEU A 229 -4.13 -7.87 24.73
C LEU A 229 -3.33 -8.86 25.57
N ASP A 230 -3.46 -10.15 25.24
CA ASP A 230 -2.55 -11.16 25.77
C ASP A 230 -1.23 -11.09 24.98
N ALA A 231 -0.34 -10.22 25.44
CA ALA A 231 0.94 -9.98 24.79
C ALA A 231 1.85 -11.22 24.77
N LYS A 232 1.68 -12.15 25.73
CA LYS A 232 2.45 -13.39 25.77
C LYS A 232 2.00 -14.36 24.68
N VAL A 233 0.70 -14.51 24.50
CA VAL A 233 0.14 -15.38 23.44
C VAL A 233 0.42 -14.79 22.07
N LEU A 234 0.07 -13.51 21.85
CA LEU A 234 0.25 -12.88 20.54
C LEU A 234 1.73 -12.70 20.18
N GLY A 235 2.56 -12.24 21.12
CA GLY A 235 3.99 -12.02 20.88
C GLY A 235 4.82 -13.31 20.73
N ALA A 236 4.26 -14.48 21.03
CA ALA A 236 4.89 -15.76 20.73
C ALA A 236 4.68 -16.20 19.26
N LEU A 237 3.75 -15.56 18.54
CA LEU A 237 3.47 -15.90 17.15
C LEU A 237 4.53 -15.29 16.21
N PRO A 238 4.95 -16.02 15.15
CA PRO A 238 5.93 -15.52 14.20
C PRO A 238 5.52 -14.19 13.58
N GLY A 239 6.42 -13.21 13.62
CA GLY A 239 6.20 -11.91 13.00
C GLY A 239 5.23 -10.98 13.74
N VAL A 240 4.68 -11.39 14.90
CA VAL A 240 3.74 -10.58 15.68
C VAL A 240 4.46 -9.91 16.85
N HIS A 241 4.29 -8.59 16.98
CA HIS A 241 4.92 -7.81 18.04
C HIS A 241 3.88 -6.93 18.73
N ILE A 242 3.87 -6.95 20.06
CA ILE A 242 3.02 -6.07 20.85
C ILE A 242 3.89 -4.96 21.45
N ARG A 243 3.53 -3.71 21.15
CA ARG A 243 4.20 -2.51 21.70
C ARG A 243 3.36 -1.94 22.82
N THR A 244 3.88 -2.02 24.04
CA THR A 244 3.20 -1.54 25.24
C THR A 244 3.76 -0.20 25.73
N THR A 245 4.63 0.42 24.94
CA THR A 245 5.25 1.73 25.26
C THR A 245 5.06 2.66 24.07
N ALA A 246 4.54 3.86 24.35
CA ALA A 246 4.31 4.90 23.35
C ALA A 246 5.62 5.25 22.62
N GLY A 247 5.55 5.49 21.31
CA GLY A 247 6.72 5.79 20.49
C GLY A 247 7.36 4.56 19.82
N GLN A 248 7.14 3.35 20.34
CA GLN A 248 7.73 2.14 19.75
C GLN A 248 7.11 1.81 18.37
N LEU A 249 5.80 1.98 18.22
CA LEU A 249 5.14 1.73 16.94
C LEU A 249 5.59 2.73 15.87
N GLU A 250 5.82 3.99 16.26
CA GLU A 250 6.37 5.03 15.38
C GLU A 250 7.76 4.66 14.86
N GLN A 251 8.62 4.07 15.70
CA GLN A 251 9.92 3.55 15.27
C GLN A 251 9.77 2.41 14.26
N ASP A 252 8.82 1.49 14.47
CA ASP A 252 8.54 0.40 13.53
C ASP A 252 8.03 0.93 12.18
N HIS A 253 7.12 1.92 12.19
CA HIS A 253 6.66 2.61 10.99
C HIS A 253 7.79 3.35 10.27
N LEU A 254 8.65 4.04 11.02
CA LEU A 254 9.78 4.79 10.49
C LEU A 254 10.74 3.88 9.71
N LEU A 255 11.11 2.74 10.30
CA LEU A 255 11.92 1.70 9.67
C LEU A 255 11.27 1.17 8.39
N LYS A 256 10.00 0.75 8.47
CA LYS A 256 9.28 0.22 7.29
C LYS A 256 9.16 1.26 6.18
N LEU A 257 8.79 2.50 6.51
CA LEU A 257 8.57 3.55 5.51
C LEU A 257 9.87 3.99 4.84
N SER A 258 10.94 4.19 5.62
CA SER A 258 12.20 4.73 5.12
C SER A 258 13.12 3.67 4.53
N ILE A 259 12.97 2.40 4.91
CA ILE A 259 13.76 1.30 4.33
C ILE A 259 12.91 0.55 3.33
N ALA A 260 12.01 -0.31 3.81
CA ALA A 260 11.29 -1.26 2.96
C ALA A 260 10.54 -0.54 1.83
N ASN A 261 9.67 0.39 2.19
CA ASN A 261 8.86 1.11 1.22
C ASN A 261 9.67 2.06 0.34
N ALA A 262 10.71 2.73 0.86
CA ALA A 262 11.52 3.68 0.11
C ALA A 262 12.41 2.99 -0.93
N VAL A 263 13.13 1.94 -0.52
CA VAL A 263 13.98 1.13 -1.40
C VAL A 263 13.12 0.49 -2.48
N HIS A 264 11.95 -0.04 -2.13
CA HIS A 264 11.00 -0.58 -3.10
C HIS A 264 10.54 0.50 -4.09
N THR A 265 10.20 1.69 -3.61
CA THR A 265 9.80 2.83 -4.44
C THR A 265 10.92 3.25 -5.39
N ALA A 266 12.18 3.33 -4.95
CA ALA A 266 13.31 3.65 -5.83
C ALA A 266 13.53 2.59 -6.93
N MET A 267 13.21 1.32 -6.64
CA MET A 267 13.41 0.18 -7.53
C MET A 267 12.30 0.01 -8.58
N VAL A 268 11.03 0.06 -8.18
CA VAL A 268 9.91 -0.41 -9.04
C VAL A 268 9.77 0.38 -10.33
N TYR A 269 10.04 1.69 -10.32
CA TYR A 269 9.92 2.52 -11.52
C TYR A 269 11.03 2.21 -12.53
N LEU A 270 12.24 1.92 -12.04
CA LEU A 270 13.35 1.51 -12.89
C LEU A 270 13.06 0.15 -13.53
N LEU A 271 12.55 -0.82 -12.75
CA LEU A 271 12.12 -2.11 -13.27
C LEU A 271 10.97 -1.97 -14.28
N ALA A 272 9.95 -1.17 -13.98
CA ALA A 272 8.82 -0.93 -14.88
C ALA A 272 9.27 -0.32 -16.22
N LEU A 273 10.10 0.73 -16.19
CA LEU A 273 10.62 1.40 -17.38
C LEU A 273 11.55 0.48 -18.19
N THR A 274 12.24 -0.47 -17.56
CA THR A 274 13.08 -1.49 -18.22
C THR A 274 12.31 -2.74 -18.66
N ARG A 275 10.97 -2.67 -18.75
CA ARG A 275 10.08 -3.75 -19.22
C ARG A 275 10.06 -4.99 -18.32
N VAL A 276 10.41 -4.83 -17.05
CA VAL A 276 10.35 -5.91 -16.07
C VAL A 276 8.97 -5.92 -15.43
N LYS A 277 8.27 -7.05 -15.55
CA LYS A 277 6.92 -7.19 -15.01
C LYS A 277 6.91 -7.27 -13.48
N THR A 278 7.74 -8.13 -12.90
CA THR A 278 7.71 -8.42 -11.47
C THR A 278 9.01 -8.12 -10.76
N THR A 279 8.93 -7.76 -9.47
CA THR A 279 10.11 -7.49 -8.63
C THR A 279 11.04 -8.69 -8.48
N SER A 280 10.52 -9.92 -8.61
CA SER A 280 11.30 -11.16 -8.50
C SER A 280 12.40 -11.30 -9.56
N GLU A 281 12.35 -10.50 -10.63
CA GLU A 281 13.36 -10.48 -11.68
C GLU A 281 14.51 -9.51 -11.40
N VAL A 282 14.50 -8.78 -10.26
CA VAL A 282 15.54 -7.79 -9.91
C VAL A 282 16.96 -8.34 -9.96
N LEU A 283 17.15 -9.62 -9.61
CA LEU A 283 18.48 -10.27 -9.63
C LEU A 283 19.09 -10.38 -11.02
N LYS A 284 18.33 -10.14 -12.10
CA LYS A 284 18.86 -10.03 -13.47
C LYS A 284 19.58 -8.70 -13.73
N TYR A 285 19.48 -7.74 -12.80
CA TYR A 285 19.96 -6.37 -12.92
C TYR A 285 20.85 -6.01 -11.73
N PRO A 286 22.10 -6.52 -11.67
CA PRO A 286 23.00 -6.28 -10.54
C PRO A 286 23.29 -4.78 -10.29
N GLU A 287 23.19 -3.94 -11.32
CA GLU A 287 23.35 -2.49 -11.23
C GLU A 287 22.25 -1.86 -10.36
N ILE A 288 21.03 -2.42 -10.39
CA ILE A 288 19.93 -1.97 -9.53
C ILE A 288 20.27 -2.27 -8.07
N ARG A 289 20.82 -3.46 -7.78
CA ARG A 289 21.24 -3.80 -6.41
C ARG A 289 22.29 -2.81 -5.90
N GLN A 290 23.33 -2.54 -6.70
CA GLN A 290 24.38 -1.58 -6.35
C GLN A 290 23.82 -0.17 -6.13
N PHE A 291 22.89 0.27 -6.99
CA PHE A 291 22.19 1.54 -6.84
C PHE A 291 21.43 1.62 -5.50
N LEU A 292 20.70 0.57 -5.13
CA LEU A 292 19.94 0.54 -3.87
C LEU A 292 20.85 0.51 -2.65
N ASP A 293 21.97 -0.21 -2.69
CA ASP A 293 22.97 -0.22 -1.60
C ASP A 293 23.56 1.17 -1.39
N LEU A 294 23.86 1.89 -2.49
CA LEU A 294 24.40 3.25 -2.45
C LEU A 294 23.37 4.28 -1.99
N LEU A 295 22.13 4.21 -2.47
CA LEU A 295 21.01 5.03 -1.99
C LEU A 295 20.80 4.84 -0.49
N TYR A 296 20.84 3.57 -0.04
CA TYR A 296 20.70 3.27 1.38
C TYR A 296 21.84 3.87 2.20
N ALA A 297 23.09 3.64 1.79
CA ALA A 297 24.26 4.10 2.52
C ALA A 297 24.42 5.64 2.54
N LYS A 298 24.02 6.33 1.47
CA LYS A 298 24.24 7.78 1.30
C LYS A 298 23.11 8.65 1.82
N ASP A 299 21.86 8.20 1.73
CA ASP A 299 20.70 9.04 2.07
C ASP A 299 19.83 8.41 3.17
N ILE A 300 19.44 7.14 3.01
CA ILE A 300 18.44 6.51 3.89
C ILE A 300 19.02 6.24 5.30
N ALA A 301 20.15 5.55 5.39
CA ALA A 301 20.75 5.17 6.67
C ALA A 301 21.13 6.39 7.53
N PRO A 302 21.79 7.44 6.99
CA PRO A 302 22.02 8.68 7.73
C PRO A 302 20.73 9.30 8.26
N SER A 303 19.65 9.29 7.48
CA SER A 303 18.38 9.89 7.89
C SER A 303 17.72 9.15 9.05
N LEU A 304 17.93 7.84 9.13
CA LEU A 304 17.42 7.01 10.21
C LEU A 304 18.20 7.26 11.49
N ILE A 305 19.53 7.35 11.38
CA ILE A 305 20.41 7.68 12.50
C ILE A 305 20.08 9.08 13.06
N ALA A 306 19.88 10.07 12.18
CA ALA A 306 19.45 11.42 12.57
C ALA A 306 18.10 11.42 13.30
N ARG A 307 17.23 10.45 13.00
CA ARG A 307 15.92 10.25 13.64
C ARG A 307 15.97 9.27 14.81
N GLY A 308 17.16 9.00 15.35
CA GLY A 308 17.36 8.22 16.58
C GLY A 308 17.29 6.70 16.41
N VAL A 309 17.26 6.20 15.18
CA VAL A 309 17.32 4.76 14.91
C VAL A 309 18.76 4.27 15.01
N ASN A 310 18.96 3.16 15.72
CA ASN A 310 20.26 2.53 15.85
C ASN A 310 20.77 2.00 14.49
N LYS A 311 22.08 2.18 14.21
CA LYS A 311 22.70 1.81 12.94
C LYS A 311 22.57 0.32 12.64
N GLU A 312 22.78 -0.55 13.64
CA GLU A 312 22.69 -2.00 13.48
C GLU A 312 21.23 -2.44 13.24
N GLU A 313 20.24 -1.76 13.81
CA GLU A 313 18.83 -2.00 13.51
C GLU A 313 18.44 -1.57 12.09
N ALA A 314 18.90 -0.40 11.65
CA ALA A 314 18.70 0.06 10.28
C ALA A 314 19.31 -0.95 9.28
N GLN A 315 20.56 -1.38 9.51
CA GLN A 315 21.24 -2.34 8.63
C GLN A 315 20.50 -3.68 8.58
N ARG A 316 20.12 -4.25 9.73
CA ARG A 316 19.37 -5.52 9.76
C ARG A 316 18.05 -5.44 9.01
N THR A 317 17.34 -4.31 9.14
CA THR A 317 16.06 -4.09 8.45
C THR A 317 16.28 -3.97 6.94
N TYR A 318 17.36 -3.30 6.52
CA TYR A 318 17.76 -3.24 5.11
C TYR A 318 18.13 -4.63 4.56
N ASP A 319 18.94 -5.40 5.27
CA ASP A 319 19.36 -6.74 4.85
C ASP A 319 18.17 -7.69 4.73
N GLU A 320 17.25 -7.67 5.70
CA GLU A 320 16.01 -8.46 5.63
C GLU A 320 15.16 -8.04 4.43
N TRP A 321 14.98 -6.73 4.22
CA TRP A 321 14.20 -6.23 3.10
C TRP A 321 14.81 -6.64 1.76
N MET A 322 16.13 -6.52 1.59
CA MET A 322 16.81 -6.93 0.37
C MET A 322 16.68 -8.44 0.14
N ALA A 323 16.76 -9.27 1.18
CA ALA A 323 16.51 -10.71 1.05
C ALA A 323 15.09 -11.06 0.57
N ARG A 324 14.10 -10.21 0.87
CA ARG A 324 12.71 -10.34 0.39
C ARG A 324 12.56 -9.85 -1.05
N VAL A 325 13.17 -8.72 -1.39
CA VAL A 325 13.22 -8.17 -2.75
C VAL A 325 13.87 -9.16 -3.72
N GLU A 326 14.92 -9.86 -3.28
CA GLU A 326 15.68 -10.82 -4.06
C GLU A 326 15.03 -12.22 -4.12
N HIS A 327 13.79 -12.36 -3.66
CA HIS A 327 13.06 -13.62 -3.70
C HIS A 327 12.73 -14.03 -5.16
N LYS A 328 13.56 -14.91 -5.74
CA LYS A 328 13.48 -15.36 -7.15
C LYS A 328 12.11 -15.84 -7.61
N HIS A 329 11.34 -16.45 -6.70
CA HIS A 329 10.07 -17.11 -7.03
C HIS A 329 8.84 -16.31 -6.64
N PHE A 330 8.99 -15.15 -5.99
CA PHE A 330 7.87 -14.35 -5.50
C PHE A 330 8.18 -12.88 -5.65
N GLY A 331 7.32 -12.18 -6.37
CA GLY A 331 7.46 -10.75 -6.60
C GLY A 331 6.11 -10.12 -6.90
N LEU A 332 6.07 -8.80 -6.78
CA LEU A 332 4.89 -8.02 -7.07
C LEU A 332 5.00 -7.40 -8.46
N ASP A 333 3.85 -7.11 -9.06
CA ASP A 333 3.79 -6.39 -10.33
C ASP A 333 4.31 -4.95 -10.17
N ASN A 334 5.32 -4.58 -10.95
CA ASN A 334 6.00 -3.28 -10.83
C ASN A 334 5.07 -2.10 -11.19
N PHE A 335 4.10 -2.29 -12.10
CA PHE A 335 3.14 -1.25 -12.48
C PHE A 335 2.06 -1.08 -11.42
N TRP A 336 1.61 -2.18 -10.81
CA TRP A 336 0.71 -2.11 -9.65
C TRP A 336 1.37 -1.41 -8.46
N VAL A 337 2.59 -1.81 -8.11
CA VAL A 337 3.33 -1.20 -7.00
C VAL A 337 3.73 0.24 -7.32
N GLY A 338 3.90 0.61 -8.59
CA GLY A 338 4.25 1.96 -9.04
C GLY A 338 3.16 3.03 -8.86
N GLN A 339 1.89 2.65 -8.63
CA GLN A 339 0.79 3.64 -8.52
C GLN A 339 0.96 4.61 -7.34
N ASN A 340 0.35 5.80 -7.41
CA ASN A 340 0.45 6.88 -6.41
C ASN A 340 1.90 7.38 -6.21
N ALA A 341 2.62 7.58 -7.30
CA ALA A 341 4.07 7.76 -7.28
C ALA A 341 4.55 8.99 -6.48
N MET A 342 3.99 10.18 -6.70
CA MET A 342 4.42 11.38 -5.97
C MET A 342 4.06 11.35 -4.48
N LEU A 343 2.95 10.73 -4.11
CA LEU A 343 2.60 10.49 -2.70
C LEU A 343 3.66 9.59 -2.03
N LYS A 344 4.02 8.49 -2.71
CA LYS A 344 5.05 7.55 -2.24
C LYS A 344 6.42 8.21 -2.18
N PHE A 345 6.79 9.02 -3.16
CA PHE A 345 8.02 9.80 -3.15
C PHE A 345 8.12 10.66 -1.89
N GLY A 346 7.09 11.46 -1.61
CA GLY A 346 7.06 12.37 -0.46
C GLY A 346 7.28 11.66 0.87
N VAL A 347 6.47 10.63 1.15
CA VAL A 347 6.47 9.98 2.47
C VAL A 347 7.59 8.96 2.67
N ARG A 348 8.22 8.46 1.59
CA ARG A 348 9.23 7.38 1.65
C ARG A 348 10.65 7.85 1.36
N LEU A 349 10.83 8.61 0.27
CA LEU A 349 12.15 9.04 -0.20
C LEU A 349 12.48 10.46 0.30
N PHE A 350 11.61 11.42 -0.01
CA PHE A 350 11.84 12.83 0.37
C PHE A 350 11.88 13.02 1.89
N SER A 351 11.12 12.24 2.66
CA SER A 351 11.20 12.26 4.13
C SER A 351 12.61 11.95 4.69
N SER A 352 13.43 11.19 3.95
CA SER A 352 14.84 10.96 4.32
C SER A 352 15.71 12.17 4.00
N VAL A 353 15.45 12.85 2.87
CA VAL A 353 16.11 14.10 2.48
C VAL A 353 15.81 15.21 3.47
N GLU A 354 14.54 15.40 3.82
CA GLU A 354 14.08 16.38 4.80
C GLU A 354 14.76 16.17 6.16
N ALA A 355 14.81 14.93 6.64
CA ALA A 355 15.46 14.59 7.91
C ALA A 355 16.97 14.87 7.90
N ASN A 356 17.67 14.54 6.81
CA ASN A 356 19.11 14.80 6.69
C ASN A 356 19.40 16.31 6.61
N VAL A 357 18.69 17.06 5.77
CA VAL A 357 18.87 18.52 5.66
C VAL A 357 18.58 19.22 6.99
N THR A 358 17.57 18.74 7.74
CA THR A 358 17.25 19.31 9.07
C THR A 358 18.32 19.02 10.12
N SER A 359 19.06 17.92 9.98
CA SER A 359 20.03 17.47 11.00
C SER A 359 21.48 17.84 10.68
N ASP A 360 21.79 18.09 9.41
CA ASP A 360 23.13 18.43 8.92
C ASP A 360 23.03 19.44 7.77
N ASP A 361 23.34 20.71 8.04
CA ASP A 361 23.32 21.80 7.05
C ASP A 361 24.31 21.57 5.88
N THR A 362 25.31 20.70 6.07
CA THR A 362 26.29 20.34 5.04
C THR A 362 25.81 19.20 4.14
N TYR A 363 24.76 18.48 4.55
CA TYR A 363 24.20 17.40 3.76
C TYR A 363 23.68 17.92 2.43
N ARG A 364 23.99 17.18 1.37
CA ARG A 364 23.37 17.35 0.05
C ARG A 364 22.84 15.98 -0.38
N PRO A 365 21.59 15.88 -0.85
CA PRO A 365 21.05 14.63 -1.37
C PRO A 365 21.99 14.03 -2.41
N SER A 366 22.18 12.71 -2.37
CA SER A 366 23.10 12.07 -3.28
C SER A 366 22.55 12.05 -4.71
N VAL A 367 23.45 11.82 -5.68
CA VAL A 367 23.06 11.56 -7.08
C VAL A 367 22.13 10.34 -7.20
N PHE A 368 22.17 9.40 -6.26
CA PHE A 368 21.27 8.23 -6.25
C PHE A 368 19.86 8.62 -5.84
N MET A 369 19.71 9.50 -4.85
CA MET A 369 18.41 10.06 -4.50
C MET A 369 17.83 10.92 -5.63
N ALA A 370 18.69 11.71 -6.29
CA ALA A 370 18.29 12.50 -7.45
C ALA A 370 17.86 11.60 -8.62
N PHE A 371 18.60 10.52 -8.87
CA PHE A 371 18.27 9.53 -9.88
C PHE A 371 16.95 8.81 -9.60
N ALA A 372 16.73 8.34 -8.37
CA ALA A 372 15.46 7.71 -7.97
C ALA A 372 14.27 8.63 -8.27
N THR A 373 14.42 9.92 -7.94
CA THR A 373 13.41 10.95 -8.17
C THR A 373 13.19 11.20 -9.67
N ALA A 374 14.27 11.34 -10.45
CA ALA A 374 14.19 11.53 -11.89
C ALA A 374 13.51 10.36 -12.61
N VAL A 375 13.75 9.11 -12.17
CA VAL A 375 13.10 7.91 -12.69
C VAL A 375 11.59 7.90 -12.38
N ILE A 376 11.18 8.37 -11.19
CA ILE A 376 9.76 8.56 -10.86
C ILE A 376 9.11 9.57 -11.80
N LEU A 377 9.76 10.71 -12.02
CA LEU A 377 9.25 11.72 -12.95
C LEU A 377 9.15 11.16 -14.37
N ARG A 378 10.18 10.43 -14.84
CA ARG A 378 10.18 9.74 -16.13
C ARG A 378 9.04 8.74 -16.29
N PHE A 379 8.70 8.03 -15.22
CA PHE A 379 7.54 7.13 -15.21
C PHE A 379 6.22 7.90 -15.32
N LEU A 380 6.12 9.09 -14.73
CA LEU A 380 4.95 9.95 -14.78
C LEU A 380 4.88 10.85 -16.03
N THR A 381 5.82 10.73 -16.97
CA THR A 381 5.83 11.49 -18.22
C THR A 381 4.92 10.82 -19.26
N PRO A 382 3.82 11.46 -19.68
CA PRO A 382 2.98 10.93 -20.75
C PRO A 382 3.71 10.91 -22.09
N THR A 383 3.27 10.04 -23.00
CA THR A 383 3.75 9.97 -24.38
C THR A 383 2.69 10.36 -25.42
N GLN A 384 1.44 10.52 -25.00
CA GLN A 384 0.33 10.95 -25.85
C GLN A 384 -0.68 11.78 -25.05
N VAL A 385 -1.43 12.63 -25.79
CA VAL A 385 -2.58 13.37 -25.27
C VAL A 385 -3.79 12.44 -25.28
N ASP A 386 -3.85 11.44 -24.41
CA ASP A 386 -5.09 10.66 -24.26
C ASP A 386 -5.33 10.32 -22.80
N SER A 387 -6.33 11.01 -22.25
CA SER A 387 -6.98 10.72 -20.98
C SER A 387 -8.21 9.87 -21.25
N ARG A 388 -8.11 8.54 -21.16
CA ARG A 388 -9.34 7.75 -20.97
C ARG A 388 -9.93 8.22 -19.64
N LYS A 389 -11.12 8.83 -19.68
CA LYS A 389 -11.92 9.00 -18.47
C LYS A 389 -12.48 7.62 -18.17
N GLU A 390 -12.08 7.03 -17.06
CA GLU A 390 -12.72 5.81 -16.58
C GLU A 390 -14.22 6.10 -16.42
N ASP A 391 -15.06 5.20 -16.93
CA ASP A 391 -16.48 5.37 -17.24
C ASP A 391 -17.28 6.13 -16.14
N GLY A 392 -17.30 7.46 -16.24
CA GLY A 392 -18.04 8.36 -15.36
C GLY A 392 -17.41 8.71 -14.00
N SER A 393 -16.18 8.24 -13.66
CA SER A 393 -15.60 8.37 -12.30
C SER A 393 -14.59 9.52 -12.08
N GLY A 394 -14.18 10.25 -13.13
CA GLY A 394 -13.50 11.55 -12.98
C GLY A 394 -11.96 11.54 -12.86
N LEU A 395 -11.28 10.39 -12.84
CA LEU A 395 -9.81 10.33 -12.84
C LEU A 395 -9.23 10.33 -14.26
N ASN A 396 -8.13 11.07 -14.47
CA ASN A 396 -7.41 11.11 -15.75
C ASN A 396 -6.42 9.93 -15.81
N VAL A 397 -6.64 8.99 -16.73
CA VAL A 397 -5.67 7.93 -17.04
C VAL A 397 -4.66 8.43 -18.05
N PHE A 398 -3.37 8.39 -17.75
CA PHE A 398 -2.30 8.81 -18.66
C PHE A 398 -1.61 7.60 -19.28
N VAL A 399 -0.94 7.79 -20.43
CA VAL A 399 -0.17 6.73 -21.11
C VAL A 399 1.31 7.10 -21.14
N GLY A 400 2.13 6.31 -20.45
CA GLY A 400 3.59 6.40 -20.48
C GLY A 400 4.22 5.39 -21.44
N ALA A 401 5.54 5.48 -21.60
CA ALA A 401 6.32 4.50 -22.38
C ALA A 401 7.56 4.02 -21.62
N MET A 402 7.74 2.70 -21.65
CA MET A 402 8.94 1.98 -21.24
C MET A 402 10.05 2.21 -22.25
N ASP A 403 11.29 2.05 -21.80
CA ASP A 403 12.47 2.23 -22.64
C ASP A 403 12.58 1.08 -23.66
N SER A 404 13.06 1.40 -24.86
CA SER A 404 13.12 0.46 -25.98
C SER A 404 14.30 -0.50 -25.86
N ILE A 405 14.06 -1.81 -26.06
CA ILE A 405 15.11 -2.72 -26.52
C ILE A 405 15.13 -2.63 -28.05
N GLN A 406 15.98 -1.76 -28.58
CA GLN A 406 16.46 -1.66 -29.97
C GLN A 406 15.48 -1.61 -31.17
N ASP A 407 14.15 -1.79 -31.04
CA ASP A 407 13.23 -1.70 -32.18
C ASP A 407 12.05 -0.74 -31.92
N ARG A 408 11.85 0.21 -32.86
CA ARG A 408 10.98 1.40 -32.73
C ARG A 408 9.69 1.30 -33.54
N THR A 409 9.24 0.10 -33.87
CA THR A 409 8.00 -0.05 -34.67
C THR A 409 6.76 -0.01 -33.75
N PRO A 410 5.89 1.02 -33.86
CA PRO A 410 4.69 1.10 -33.03
C PRO A 410 3.62 0.18 -33.62
N ILE A 411 3.49 -1.03 -33.07
CA ILE A 411 2.35 -1.89 -33.39
C ILE A 411 1.32 -1.72 -32.28
N TYR A 412 0.21 -1.02 -32.58
CA TYR A 412 -1.01 -1.15 -31.80
C TYR A 412 -1.59 -2.54 -32.04
N SER A 413 -1.05 -3.54 -31.34
CA SER A 413 -1.58 -4.89 -31.32
C SER A 413 -1.80 -5.28 -29.87
N THR A 414 -3.04 -5.62 -29.54
CA THR A 414 -3.37 -6.42 -28.36
C THR A 414 -2.71 -7.79 -28.54
N THR A 415 -1.46 -7.89 -28.10
CA THR A 415 -0.68 -9.13 -28.08
C THR A 415 -0.85 -9.83 -26.74
N GLU A 416 -0.43 -11.10 -26.64
CA GLU A 416 -0.39 -11.87 -25.39
C GLU A 416 0.41 -11.21 -24.25
N LYS A 417 1.20 -10.17 -24.55
CA LYS A 417 1.99 -9.43 -23.57
C LYS A 417 1.25 -8.25 -22.92
N THR A 418 -0.05 -8.06 -23.19
CA THR A 418 -0.90 -7.10 -22.46
C THR A 418 -1.47 -7.73 -21.20
N TRP A 419 -1.48 -7.03 -20.08
CA TRP A 419 -2.29 -7.40 -18.92
C TRP A 419 -2.83 -6.17 -18.18
N VAL A 420 -3.94 -6.36 -17.46
CA VAL A 420 -4.49 -5.40 -16.51
C VAL A 420 -3.86 -5.65 -15.15
N TYR A 421 -3.25 -4.64 -14.55
CA TYR A 421 -2.54 -4.78 -13.28
C TYR A 421 -3.29 -4.16 -12.10
N ALA A 422 -4.14 -3.13 -12.30
CA ALA A 422 -4.96 -2.53 -11.24
C ALA A 422 -6.04 -1.62 -11.80
N ASN A 423 -7.27 -1.66 -11.24
CA ASN A 423 -8.35 -0.69 -11.54
C ASN A 423 -8.52 -0.40 -13.04
N GLY A 424 -8.56 -1.45 -13.86
CA GLY A 424 -8.67 -1.30 -15.32
C GLY A 424 -7.41 -0.81 -16.05
N LEU A 425 -6.37 -0.36 -15.34
CA LEU A 425 -5.10 0.06 -15.91
C LEU A 425 -4.33 -1.13 -16.48
N SER A 426 -3.80 -0.93 -17.67
CA SER A 426 -3.14 -1.95 -18.46
C SER A 426 -1.74 -1.55 -18.88
N THR A 427 -0.94 -2.55 -19.21
CA THR A 427 0.43 -2.38 -19.70
C THR A 427 0.74 -3.46 -20.72
N ASN A 428 1.69 -3.19 -21.61
CA ASN A 428 2.07 -4.09 -22.70
C ASN A 428 3.60 -4.05 -22.92
N LEU A 429 4.27 -5.18 -22.65
CA LEU A 429 5.73 -5.27 -22.82
C LEU A 429 6.18 -5.26 -24.29
N SER A 430 5.32 -5.61 -25.26
CA SER A 430 5.67 -5.56 -26.69
C SER A 430 5.73 -4.11 -27.16
N THR A 431 4.66 -3.35 -26.92
CA THR A 431 4.56 -1.94 -27.34
C THR A 431 5.37 -1.02 -26.43
N GLY A 432 5.65 -1.45 -25.20
CA GLY A 432 6.26 -0.62 -24.17
C GLY A 432 5.30 0.40 -23.57
N LYS A 433 3.99 0.35 -23.86
CA LYS A 433 3.03 1.30 -23.30
C LYS A 433 2.48 0.81 -21.97
N TYR A 434 2.24 1.75 -21.06
CA TYR A 434 1.54 1.51 -19.82
C TYR A 434 0.62 2.67 -19.48
N GLU A 435 -0.51 2.37 -18.85
CA GLU A 435 -1.39 3.36 -18.26
C GLU A 435 -0.92 3.72 -16.86
N PHE A 436 -1.27 4.90 -16.34
CA PHE A 436 -1.04 5.25 -14.93
C PHE A 436 -1.96 6.39 -14.48
N LEU A 437 -2.07 6.56 -13.16
CA LEU A 437 -2.78 7.67 -12.53
C LEU A 437 -1.80 8.62 -11.83
N ASP A 438 -2.15 9.91 -11.79
CA ASP A 438 -1.38 10.97 -11.11
C ASP A 438 -2.29 11.83 -10.21
N GLY A 439 -2.87 11.19 -9.20
CA GLY A 439 -3.85 11.81 -8.31
C GLY A 439 -5.12 12.30 -9.04
N GLU A 440 -5.95 13.06 -8.33
CA GLU A 440 -7.27 13.48 -8.83
C GLU A 440 -7.18 14.38 -10.08
N HIS A 441 -6.17 15.23 -10.16
CA HIS A 441 -6.08 16.26 -11.20
C HIS A 441 -4.99 16.01 -12.26
N GLY A 442 -4.11 15.03 -12.06
CA GLY A 442 -3.04 14.72 -13.01
C GLY A 442 -2.06 15.88 -13.23
N LYS A 443 -1.78 16.66 -12.18
CA LYS A 443 -1.00 17.91 -12.28
C LYS A 443 0.44 17.64 -12.71
N THR A 444 1.09 16.64 -12.11
CA THR A 444 2.47 16.24 -12.43
C THR A 444 2.56 15.80 -13.89
N ALA A 445 1.70 14.87 -14.29
CA ALA A 445 1.70 14.30 -15.63
C ALA A 445 1.47 15.37 -16.71
N LYS A 446 0.52 16.29 -16.49
CA LYS A 446 0.24 17.41 -17.41
C LYS A 446 1.42 18.37 -17.54
N LEU A 447 2.06 18.72 -16.42
CA LEU A 447 3.21 19.61 -16.41
C LEU A 447 4.41 18.97 -17.12
N LEU A 448 4.74 17.72 -16.79
CA LEU A 448 5.84 16.99 -17.44
C LEU A 448 5.59 16.78 -18.94
N TRP A 449 4.35 16.53 -19.34
CA TRP A 449 3.96 16.44 -20.75
C TRP A 449 4.26 17.72 -21.52
N GLN A 450 3.83 18.88 -21.01
CA GLN A 450 4.05 20.18 -21.65
C GLN A 450 5.54 20.45 -21.86
N THR A 451 6.35 20.18 -20.84
CA THR A 451 7.80 20.35 -20.91
C THR A 451 8.45 19.40 -21.91
N CYS A 452 8.05 18.13 -21.96
CA CYS A 452 8.66 17.17 -22.89
C CYS A 452 8.33 17.46 -24.35
N GLN A 453 7.19 18.08 -24.66
CA GLN A 453 6.89 18.54 -26.02
C GLN A 453 7.97 19.52 -26.54
N ASN A 454 8.46 20.40 -25.69
CA ASN A 454 9.54 21.33 -26.05
C ASN A 454 10.88 20.60 -26.26
N VAL A 455 11.20 19.61 -25.40
CA VAL A 455 12.41 18.77 -25.51
C VAL A 455 12.41 17.96 -26.82
N PHE A 456 11.30 17.29 -27.14
CA PHE A 456 11.17 16.50 -28.37
C PHE A 456 11.15 17.38 -29.63
N GLY A 457 10.55 18.57 -29.56
CA GLY A 457 10.54 19.54 -30.66
C GLY A 457 11.94 20.05 -31.01
N ALA A 458 12.78 20.32 -30.01
CA ALA A 458 14.16 20.74 -30.20
C ALA A 458 15.04 19.62 -30.75
N SER A 459 14.84 18.37 -30.29
CA SER A 459 15.63 17.20 -30.72
C SER A 459 15.37 16.80 -32.18
N LYS A 460 14.19 17.11 -32.74
CA LYS A 460 13.89 16.92 -34.18
C LYS A 460 14.50 17.99 -35.08
N SER A 461 14.86 19.16 -34.53
CA SER A 461 15.43 20.27 -35.30
C SER A 461 16.95 20.17 -35.49
N SER A 462 17.60 19.22 -34.82
CA SER A 462 19.05 18.98 -34.92
C SER A 462 19.44 17.89 -35.93
N SER A 463 18.48 17.11 -36.47
CA SER A 463 18.73 16.22 -37.61
C SER A 463 18.68 17.03 -38.91
N SER A 464 19.82 17.07 -39.62
CA SER A 464 20.04 17.76 -40.88
C SER A 464 18.95 17.47 -41.92
N ASP A 465 18.16 18.51 -42.29
CA ASP A 465 17.59 18.78 -43.63
C ASP A 465 16.33 19.68 -43.65
N PHE A 466 16.02 20.44 -42.59
CA PHE A 466 14.96 21.46 -42.64
C PHE A 466 15.47 22.90 -42.45
N PRO A 467 14.91 23.90 -43.16
CA PRO A 467 15.27 25.30 -42.93
C PRO A 467 14.96 25.64 -41.48
N LYS A 468 15.91 26.28 -40.79
CA LYS A 468 15.75 26.78 -39.41
C LYS A 468 14.47 27.62 -39.33
N SER A 469 13.41 27.05 -38.77
CA SER A 469 12.21 27.77 -38.39
C SER A 469 12.59 28.79 -37.32
N SER A 470 12.13 30.03 -37.43
CA SER A 470 12.31 31.12 -36.46
C SER A 470 11.62 30.88 -35.10
N ARG A 471 11.09 29.68 -34.87
CA ARG A 471 10.39 29.23 -33.65
C ARG A 471 11.07 28.05 -32.92
N ALA A 472 12.25 27.59 -33.34
CA ALA A 472 12.95 26.54 -32.62
C ALA A 472 13.64 27.12 -31.36
N GLU A 473 13.20 26.67 -30.18
CA GLU A 473 13.82 27.05 -28.89
C GLU A 473 15.27 26.55 -28.81
N SER A 474 16.14 27.36 -28.20
CA SER A 474 17.55 27.02 -27.99
C SER A 474 17.71 25.90 -26.94
N SER A 475 18.82 25.15 -26.99
CA SER A 475 19.12 24.10 -26.01
C SER A 475 19.11 24.61 -24.55
N SER A 476 19.48 25.89 -24.33
CA SER A 476 19.44 26.53 -23.02
C SER A 476 18.01 26.82 -22.53
N GLU A 477 17.09 27.18 -23.45
CA GLU A 477 15.68 27.42 -23.12
C GLU A 477 14.94 26.11 -22.84
N VAL A 478 15.30 25.03 -23.55
CA VAL A 478 14.78 23.68 -23.27
C VAL A 478 15.23 23.20 -21.90
N SER A 479 16.52 23.35 -21.58
CA SER A 479 17.04 22.98 -20.25
C SER A 479 16.43 23.83 -19.12
N SER A 480 16.19 25.13 -19.35
CA SER A 480 15.52 25.98 -18.34
C SER A 480 14.05 25.60 -18.14
N GLY A 481 13.34 25.27 -19.22
CA GLY A 481 11.96 24.77 -19.15
C GLY A 481 11.84 23.45 -18.37
N VAL A 482 12.81 22.54 -18.54
CA VAL A 482 12.89 21.30 -17.74
C VAL A 482 13.13 21.60 -16.26
N GLY A 483 14.07 22.50 -15.95
CA GLY A 483 14.35 22.92 -14.58
C GLY A 483 13.11 23.49 -13.87
N VAL A 484 12.38 24.38 -14.52
CA VAL A 484 11.16 24.99 -13.95
C VAL A 484 10.08 23.96 -13.67
N ALA A 485 9.87 23.01 -14.59
CA ALA A 485 8.86 21.97 -14.43
C ALA A 485 9.20 21.02 -13.28
N VAL A 486 10.44 20.55 -13.21
CA VAL A 486 10.89 19.67 -12.12
C VAL A 486 10.79 20.39 -10.77
N ALA A 487 11.28 21.63 -10.68
CA ALA A 487 11.14 22.43 -9.47
C ALA A 487 9.68 22.59 -9.04
N SER A 488 8.78 22.89 -9.97
CA SER A 488 7.34 23.03 -9.70
C SER A 488 6.69 21.72 -9.21
N VAL A 489 7.09 20.57 -9.78
CA VAL A 489 6.63 19.26 -9.30
C VAL A 489 7.14 18.99 -7.89
N LEU A 490 8.43 19.21 -7.63
CA LEU A 490 9.02 18.95 -6.31
C LEU A 490 8.44 19.89 -5.23
N SER A 491 8.22 21.16 -5.54
CA SER A 491 7.56 22.12 -4.64
C SER A 491 6.11 21.77 -4.29
N SER A 492 5.47 20.85 -5.02
CA SER A 492 4.14 20.33 -4.62
C SER A 492 4.20 19.30 -3.48
N VAL A 493 5.40 18.78 -3.18
CA VAL A 493 5.64 17.86 -2.08
C VAL A 493 5.76 18.65 -0.79
N LYS A 494 4.95 18.29 0.21
CA LYS A 494 4.98 18.94 1.53
C LYS A 494 6.40 18.89 2.11
N GLY A 495 6.90 20.04 2.55
CA GLY A 495 8.24 20.20 3.13
C GLY A 495 9.32 20.61 2.12
N PHE A 496 9.04 20.59 0.81
CA PHE A 496 10.02 20.97 -0.21
C PHE A 496 10.08 22.50 -0.38
N ASP A 497 11.18 23.11 0.05
CA ASP A 497 11.38 24.56 0.02
C ASP A 497 12.59 24.97 -0.85
N LEU A 498 12.32 25.60 -2.00
CA LEU A 498 13.37 26.04 -2.93
C LEU A 498 14.26 27.18 -2.38
N THR A 499 13.90 27.79 -1.25
CA THR A 499 14.78 28.77 -0.59
C THR A 499 15.94 28.11 0.16
N ASN A 500 15.86 26.81 0.41
CA ASN A 500 16.95 26.03 1.00
C ASN A 500 17.92 25.57 -0.10
N ASP A 501 19.20 25.91 0.05
CA ASP A 501 20.25 25.59 -0.94
C ASP A 501 20.37 24.09 -1.23
N ALA A 502 20.17 23.21 -0.24
CA ALA A 502 20.23 21.76 -0.44
C ALA A 502 19.06 21.26 -1.30
N PHE A 503 17.85 21.79 -1.09
CA PHE A 503 16.67 21.45 -1.89
C PHE A 503 16.74 22.05 -3.30
N ALA A 504 17.25 23.27 -3.44
CA ALA A 504 17.49 23.89 -4.75
C ALA A 504 18.53 23.12 -5.57
N SER A 505 19.66 22.76 -4.97
CA SER A 505 20.69 21.92 -5.61
C SER A 505 20.13 20.56 -6.00
N PHE A 506 19.36 19.93 -5.12
CA PHE A 506 18.72 18.65 -5.40
C PHE A 506 17.73 18.73 -6.58
N ALA A 507 16.90 19.77 -6.64
CA ALA A 507 16.00 19.97 -7.77
C ALA A 507 16.76 20.14 -9.10
N ALA A 508 17.92 20.82 -9.09
CA ALA A 508 18.77 20.95 -10.27
C ALA A 508 19.35 19.61 -10.71
N ASP A 509 19.85 18.78 -9.78
CA ASP A 509 20.37 17.45 -10.10
C ASP A 509 19.28 16.53 -10.64
N VAL A 510 18.08 16.56 -10.05
CA VAL A 510 16.91 15.83 -10.56
C VAL A 510 16.56 16.30 -11.97
N ALA A 511 16.56 17.61 -12.23
CA ALA A 511 16.25 18.16 -13.55
C ALA A 511 17.26 17.71 -14.61
N ALA A 512 18.55 17.75 -14.30
CA ALA A 512 19.60 17.30 -15.21
C ALA A 512 19.49 15.81 -15.55
N LEU A 513 19.22 14.96 -14.54
CA LEU A 513 19.02 13.53 -14.75
C LEU A 513 17.72 13.22 -15.50
N TYR A 514 16.62 13.90 -15.13
CA TYR A 514 15.33 13.75 -15.80
C TYR A 514 15.42 14.14 -17.27
N GLN A 515 16.07 15.28 -17.59
CA GLN A 515 16.28 15.71 -18.97
C GLN A 515 16.96 14.60 -19.79
N ARG A 516 17.99 13.96 -19.23
CA ARG A 516 18.71 12.85 -19.89
C ARG A 516 17.84 11.60 -20.09
N LEU A 517 16.86 11.36 -19.22
CA LEU A 517 15.94 10.21 -19.31
C LEU A 517 14.81 10.41 -20.33
N VAL A 518 14.46 11.66 -20.66
CA VAL A 518 13.39 11.99 -21.62
C VAL A 518 13.91 12.46 -22.98
N SER A 519 15.21 12.74 -23.10
CA SER A 519 15.89 13.00 -24.38
C SER A 519 16.21 11.69 -25.09
#